data_AF-A0A8J6QMB2-F1
#
_entry.id   AF-A0A8J6QMB2-F1
#
_cell.length_a   1.000
_cell.length_b   1.000
_cell.length_c   1.000
_cell.angle_alpha   90.00
_cell.angle_beta   90.00
_cell.angle_gamma   90.00
#
_symmetry.space_group_name_H-M   'P 1'
#
loop_
_entity.id
_entity.type
_entity.pdbx_description
1 polymer ?
#
loop_
_entity_poly.entity_id
_entity_poly.type
_entity_poly.pdbx_seq_one_letter_code
_entity_poly.pdbx_strand_id
1 'polypeptide(L)'
;MSLKILKILTVISFLLITWSGPHIGGPFGLYLILGLLGNISSIIQAGVILVILILFLYSSYKSFHKYDLYLFLVGGVILMIPICSHINTVFTHYKNKGDNVFFLTLIPFLLLYGITLLKIYKQKMKFNSNDNKI
;
A
#
# COMPACT_ATOMS: atom_id res chain seq x y z
N MET A 1 -5.27 12.29 15.71
CA MET A 1 -5.68 11.30 14.68
C MET A 1 -5.34 9.89 15.14
N SER A 2 -6.35 9.03 15.27
CA SER A 2 -6.18 7.64 15.70
C SER A 2 -5.42 6.83 14.65
N LEU A 3 -4.66 5.83 15.10
CA LEU A 3 -3.90 4.93 14.22
C LEU A 3 -4.82 4.25 13.19
N LYS A 4 -6.04 3.92 13.60
CA LYS A 4 -7.10 3.38 12.73
C LYS A 4 -7.32 4.24 11.48
N ILE A 5 -7.51 5.55 11.63
CA ILE A 5 -7.78 6.44 10.49
C ILE A 5 -6.56 6.50 9.56
N LEU A 6 -5.35 6.51 10.11
CA LEU A 6 -4.12 6.50 9.32
C LEU A 6 -3.96 5.21 8.49
N LYS A 7 -4.23 4.05 9.08
CA LYS A 7 -4.23 2.77 8.36
C LYS A 7 -5.25 2.78 7.21
N ILE A 8 -6.47 3.26 7.47
CA ILE A 8 -7.53 3.37 6.45
C ILE A 8 -7.11 4.33 5.33
N LEU A 9 -6.60 5.52 5.66
CA LEU A 9 -6.12 6.48 4.66
C LEU A 9 -4.94 5.96 3.84
N THR A 10 -4.11 5.10 4.42
CA THR A 10 -3.00 4.45 3.69
C THR A 10 -3.55 3.50 2.64
N VAL A 11 -4.59 2.72 2.96
CA VAL A 11 -5.27 1.85 2.00
C VAL A 11 -5.96 2.67 0.91
N ILE A 12 -6.71 3.71 1.29
CA ILE A 12 -7.42 4.59 0.34
C ILE A 12 -6.42 5.28 -0.60
N SER A 13 -5.30 5.81 -0.08
CA SER A 13 -4.29 6.47 -0.90
C SER A 13 -3.60 5.51 -1.87
N PHE A 14 -3.37 4.25 -1.49
CA PHE A 14 -2.92 3.23 -2.43
C PHE A 14 -3.95 2.96 -3.54
N LEU A 15 -5.24 2.83 -3.16
CA LEU A 15 -6.31 2.64 -4.14
C LEU A 15 -6.42 3.81 -5.13
N LEU A 16 -6.14 5.05 -4.69
CA LEU A 16 -6.11 6.21 -5.56
C LEU A 16 -4.99 6.14 -6.60
N ILE A 17 -3.79 5.65 -6.24
CA ILE A 17 -2.71 5.37 -7.21
C ILE A 17 -3.20 4.39 -8.27
N THR A 18 -3.91 3.34 -7.84
CA THR A 18 -4.47 2.32 -8.73
C THR A 18 -5.75 2.76 -9.45
N TRP A 19 -6.20 4.01 -9.30
CA TRP A 19 -7.35 4.53 -10.04
C TRP A 19 -6.93 5.58 -11.08
N SER A 20 -5.92 6.39 -10.75
CA SER A 20 -5.65 7.64 -11.45
C SER A 20 -4.58 7.57 -12.54
N GLY A 21 -4.45 6.44 -13.25
CA GLY A 21 -3.43 6.31 -14.29
C GLY A 21 -3.83 5.37 -15.44
N PRO A 22 -3.52 5.72 -16.70
CA PRO A 22 -3.75 4.84 -17.85
C PRO A 22 -2.89 3.56 -17.84
N HIS A 23 -1.87 3.49 -16.97
CA HIS A 23 -0.82 2.46 -16.99
C HIS A 23 -0.71 1.61 -15.71
N ILE A 24 -1.10 2.14 -14.55
CA ILE A 24 -1.30 1.31 -13.33
C ILE A 24 -2.78 1.15 -13.04
N GLY A 25 -3.57 2.22 -13.08
CA GLY A 25 -4.93 2.15 -12.56
C GLY A 25 -5.96 1.52 -13.50
N GLY A 26 -5.84 1.79 -14.80
CA GLY A 26 -6.59 1.08 -15.83
C GLY A 26 -6.38 -0.43 -15.72
N PRO A 27 -5.13 -0.93 -15.79
CA PRO A 27 -4.85 -2.35 -15.65
C PRO A 27 -5.15 -2.87 -14.25
N PHE A 28 -4.87 -2.19 -13.14
CA PHE A 28 -5.05 -2.76 -11.80
C PHE A 28 -6.52 -2.86 -11.37
N GLY A 29 -7.33 -1.84 -11.68
CA GLY A 29 -8.79 -1.90 -11.53
C GLY A 29 -9.42 -2.90 -12.50
N LEU A 30 -8.95 -2.95 -13.75
CA LEU A 30 -9.35 -3.99 -14.71
C LEU A 30 -8.73 -5.37 -14.40
N TYR A 31 -7.67 -5.53 -13.63
CA TYR A 31 -7.09 -6.82 -13.22
C TYR A 31 -7.80 -7.34 -11.97
N LEU A 32 -8.35 -6.46 -11.13
CA LEU A 32 -9.27 -6.84 -10.06
C LEU A 32 -10.64 -7.28 -10.61
N ILE A 33 -11.12 -6.68 -11.71
CA ILE A 33 -12.45 -6.94 -12.29
C ILE A 33 -12.40 -7.95 -13.47
N LEU A 34 -11.41 -7.85 -14.37
CA LEU A 34 -11.18 -8.68 -15.56
C LEU A 34 -9.94 -9.59 -15.45
N GLY A 35 -9.29 -9.69 -14.29
CA GLY A 35 -8.09 -10.52 -14.08
C GLY A 35 -8.26 -12.00 -14.42
N LEU A 36 -9.48 -12.46 -14.64
CA LEU A 36 -9.77 -13.79 -15.18
C LEU A 36 -9.33 -13.98 -16.65
N LEU A 37 -8.87 -12.93 -17.34
CA LEU A 37 -8.43 -12.97 -18.75
C LEU A 37 -6.93 -12.68 -18.96
N GLY A 38 -6.14 -12.50 -17.89
CA GLY A 38 -4.72 -12.14 -17.96
C GLY A 38 -3.74 -13.30 -17.79
N ASN A 39 -2.43 -13.03 -17.97
CA ASN A 39 -1.35 -13.96 -17.65
C ASN A 39 -1.35 -14.32 -16.15
N ILE A 40 -1.08 -15.59 -15.83
CA ILE A 40 -1.18 -16.12 -14.45
C ILE A 40 -0.35 -15.34 -13.42
N SER A 41 0.82 -14.82 -13.84
CA SER A 41 1.67 -13.97 -12.99
C SER A 41 0.99 -12.68 -12.55
N SER A 42 0.21 -12.04 -13.43
CA SER A 42 -0.50 -10.80 -13.14
C SER A 42 -1.67 -11.02 -12.18
N ILE A 43 -2.34 -12.18 -12.30
CA ILE A 43 -3.40 -12.62 -11.39
C ILE A 43 -2.85 -12.82 -9.98
N ILE A 44 -1.73 -13.53 -9.86
CA ILE A 44 -1.07 -13.78 -8.58
C ILE A 44 -0.67 -12.46 -7.93
N GLN A 45 -0.07 -11.54 -8.68
CA GLN A 45 0.34 -10.23 -8.16
C GLN A 45 -0.86 -9.40 -7.66
N ALA A 46 -1.95 -9.34 -8.43
CA ALA A 46 -3.17 -8.64 -8.02
C ALA A 46 -3.80 -9.27 -6.77
N GLY A 47 -3.86 -10.61 -6.70
CA GLY A 47 -4.36 -11.34 -5.54
C GLY A 47 -3.54 -11.08 -4.29
N VAL A 48 -2.20 -11.08 -4.39
CA VAL A 48 -1.30 -10.78 -3.28
C VAL A 48 -1.51 -9.36 -2.76
N ILE A 49 -1.61 -8.36 -3.65
CA ILE A 49 -1.87 -6.98 -3.25
C ILE A 49 -3.25 -6.84 -2.60
N LEU A 50 -4.29 -7.47 -3.15
CA LEU A 50 -5.63 -7.47 -2.57
C LEU A 50 -5.62 -8.05 -1.14
N VAL A 51 -4.95 -9.19 -0.94
CA VAL A 51 -4.79 -9.82 0.39
C VAL A 51 -4.11 -8.86 1.36
N ILE A 52 -3.05 -8.15 0.94
CA ILE A 52 -2.36 -7.17 1.80
C ILE A 52 -3.27 -6.00 2.17
N LEU A 53 -4.03 -5.47 1.20
CA LEU A 53 -4.98 -4.38 1.47
C LEU A 53 -6.09 -4.81 2.42
N ILE A 54 -6.62 -6.03 2.26
CA ILE A 54 -7.59 -6.62 3.19
C ILE A 54 -6.97 -6.77 4.59
N LEU A 55 -5.73 -7.25 4.69
CA LEU A 55 -5.04 -7.37 5.98
C LEU A 55 -4.79 -6.00 6.64
N PHE A 56 -4.44 -4.97 5.86
CA PHE A 56 -4.28 -3.60 6.36
C PHE A 56 -5.61 -3.02 6.87
N LEU A 57 -6.71 -3.24 6.14
CA LEU A 57 -8.05 -2.87 6.58
C LEU A 57 -8.45 -3.64 7.84
N TYR A 58 -8.27 -4.96 7.87
CA TYR A 58 -8.57 -5.79 9.04
C TYR A 58 -7.78 -5.33 10.27
N SER A 59 -6.48 -5.06 10.11
CA SER A 59 -5.61 -4.49 11.14
C SER A 59 -6.06 -3.10 11.61
N SER A 60 -6.78 -2.34 10.78
CA SER A 60 -7.29 -1.02 11.16
C SER A 60 -8.43 -1.06 12.18
N TYR A 61 -9.21 -2.15 12.23
CA TYR A 61 -10.31 -2.29 13.18
C TYR A 61 -9.85 -2.60 14.60
N LYS A 62 -8.62 -3.08 14.78
CA LYS A 62 -8.00 -3.30 16.09
C LYS A 62 -7.09 -2.12 16.47
N SER A 63 -7.05 -1.78 17.76
CA SER A 63 -6.31 -0.60 18.26
C SER A 63 -4.80 -0.70 18.00
N PHE A 64 -4.20 -1.86 18.28
CA PHE A 64 -2.81 -2.22 17.96
C PHE A 64 -2.62 -3.73 18.11
N HIS A 65 -1.97 -4.39 17.16
CA HIS A 65 -1.56 -5.80 17.27
C HIS A 65 -0.03 -5.91 17.27
N LYS A 66 0.53 -6.86 18.03
CA LYS A 66 1.99 -7.12 18.08
C LYS A 66 2.62 -7.33 16.70
N TYR A 67 1.83 -7.84 15.76
CA TYR A 67 2.24 -8.15 14.38
C TYR A 67 1.99 -7.00 13.39
N ASP A 68 1.37 -5.90 13.80
CA ASP A 68 1.05 -4.78 12.90
C ASP A 68 2.31 -4.18 12.26
N LEU A 69 3.43 -4.12 13.00
CA LEU A 69 4.68 -3.62 12.42
C LEU A 69 5.19 -4.51 11.28
N TYR A 70 5.17 -5.83 11.47
CA TYR A 70 5.63 -6.76 10.45
C TYR A 70 4.67 -6.77 9.25
N LEU A 71 3.37 -6.74 9.52
CA LEU A 71 2.34 -6.64 8.49
C LEU A 71 2.57 -5.38 7.64
N PHE A 72 2.74 -4.22 8.27
CA PHE A 72 2.98 -2.98 7.54
C PHE A 72 4.31 -3.01 6.79
N LEU A 73 5.42 -3.42 7.41
CA LEU A 73 6.73 -3.49 6.74
C LEU A 73 6.70 -4.41 5.51
N VAL A 74 6.27 -5.67 5.68
CA VAL A 74 6.24 -6.65 4.59
C VAL A 74 5.22 -6.26 3.54
N GLY A 75 4.02 -5.86 3.97
CA GLY A 75 2.97 -5.40 3.08
C GLY A 75 3.41 -4.18 2.26
N GLY A 76 4.06 -3.21 2.88
CA GLY A 76 4.58 -2.03 2.17
C GLY A 76 5.68 -2.35 1.17
N VAL A 77 6.60 -3.26 1.50
CA VAL A 77 7.61 -3.73 0.53
C VAL A 77 6.94 -4.34 -0.70
N ILE A 78 5.93 -5.19 -0.50
CA ILE A 78 5.21 -5.81 -1.60
C ILE A 78 4.42 -4.78 -2.42
N LEU A 79 3.77 -3.81 -1.77
CA LEU A 79 3.06 -2.71 -2.44
C LEU A 79 4.00 -1.78 -3.22
N MET A 80 5.28 -1.69 -2.83
CA MET A 80 6.28 -0.90 -3.55
C MET A 80 6.74 -1.55 -4.87
N ILE A 81 6.67 -2.87 -5.01
CA ILE A 81 7.08 -3.57 -6.24
C ILE A 81 6.39 -3.01 -7.50
N PRO A 82 5.04 -2.95 -7.58
CA PRO A 82 4.37 -2.40 -8.75
C PRO A 82 4.65 -0.90 -8.95
N ILE A 83 4.84 -0.14 -7.86
CA ILE A 83 5.18 1.28 -7.90
C ILE A 83 6.56 1.48 -8.55
N CYS A 84 7.59 0.77 -8.06
CA CYS A 84 8.94 0.85 -8.59
C CYS A 84 9.02 0.37 -10.04
N SER A 85 8.29 -0.69 -10.39
CA SER A 85 8.20 -1.18 -11.77
C SER A 85 7.65 -0.09 -12.69
N HIS A 86 6.57 0.58 -12.30
CA HIS A 86 5.98 1.64 -13.11
C HIS A 86 6.87 2.88 -13.20
N ILE A 87 7.50 3.28 -12.09
CA ILE A 87 8.49 4.36 -12.08
C ILE A 87 9.58 4.07 -13.11
N ASN A 88 10.12 2.85 -13.14
CA ASN A 88 11.12 2.45 -14.12
C ASN A 88 10.58 2.59 -15.55
N THR A 89 9.37 2.08 -15.83
CA THR A 89 8.72 2.21 -17.14
C THR A 89 8.57 3.67 -17.57
N VAL A 90 8.13 4.56 -16.67
CA VAL A 90 7.94 5.99 -16.95
C VAL A 90 9.28 6.69 -17.24
N PHE A 91 10.36 6.29 -16.56
CA PHE A 91 11.69 6.83 -16.82
C PHE A 91 12.33 6.27 -18.10
N THR A 92 12.05 5.02 -18.48
CA THR A 92 12.64 4.37 -19.66
C THR A 92 11.86 4.61 -20.95
N HIS A 93 10.54 4.76 -20.89
CA HIS A 93 9.66 4.89 -22.05
C HIS A 93 8.83 6.18 -21.91
N TYR A 94 9.25 7.22 -22.65
CA TYR A 94 8.61 8.51 -22.92
C TYR A 94 7.44 8.96 -22.01
N LYS A 95 7.62 10.11 -21.36
CA LYS A 95 6.62 10.81 -20.50
C LYS A 95 5.25 10.92 -21.18
N ASN A 96 4.30 10.10 -20.76
CA ASN A 96 2.90 10.25 -21.12
C ASN A 96 2.25 11.31 -20.23
N LYS A 97 1.23 12.02 -20.75
CA LYS A 97 0.48 13.03 -19.97
C LYS A 97 -0.15 12.46 -18.68
N GLY A 98 -0.39 11.15 -18.62
CA GLY A 98 -0.96 10.46 -17.45
C GLY A 98 0.02 10.27 -16.28
N ASP A 99 1.34 10.41 -16.50
CA ASP A 99 2.35 10.08 -15.49
C ASP A 99 2.38 11.11 -14.36
N ASN A 100 2.04 12.38 -14.65
CA ASN A 100 1.93 13.43 -13.63
C ASN A 100 0.89 13.09 -12.56
N VAL A 101 -0.21 12.44 -12.94
CA VAL A 101 -1.29 12.06 -12.02
C VAL A 101 -0.85 10.87 -11.14
N PHE A 102 -0.04 9.96 -11.67
CA PHE A 102 0.60 8.90 -10.89
C PHE A 102 1.52 9.49 -9.81
N PHE A 103 2.43 10.40 -10.15
CA PHE A 103 3.30 11.02 -9.15
C PHE A 103 2.52 11.84 -8.11
N LEU A 104 1.47 12.55 -8.54
CA LEU A 104 0.60 13.32 -7.66
C LEU A 104 -0.11 12.45 -6.61
N THR A 105 -0.51 11.22 -6.98
CA THR A 105 -1.16 10.27 -6.06
C THR A 105 -0.17 9.40 -5.29
N LEU A 106 1.04 9.19 -5.82
CA LEU A 106 2.11 8.47 -5.15
C LEU A 106 2.63 9.22 -3.91
N ILE A 107 2.82 10.54 -4.02
CA ILE A 107 3.30 11.38 -2.91
C ILE A 107 2.45 11.25 -1.63
N PRO A 108 1.12 11.43 -1.66
CA PRO A 108 0.30 11.31 -0.46
C PRO A 108 0.29 9.89 0.11
N PHE A 109 0.38 8.85 -0.74
CA PHE A 109 0.54 7.48 -0.24
C PHE A 109 1.85 7.29 0.52
N LEU A 110 2.99 7.73 -0.04
CA LEU A 110 4.30 7.61 0.62
C LEU A 110 4.32 8.35 1.97
N LEU A 111 3.74 9.55 2.02
CA LEU A 111 3.63 10.33 3.25
C LEU A 111 2.75 9.62 4.28
N LEU A 112 1.54 9.19 3.89
CA LEU A 112 0.62 8.50 4.78
C LEU A 112 1.18 7.17 5.29
N TYR A 113 1.78 6.39 4.41
CA TYR A 113 2.42 5.12 4.74
C TYR A 113 3.57 5.34 5.73
N GLY A 114 4.47 6.30 5.45
CA GLY A 114 5.59 6.64 6.35
C GLY A 114 5.13 7.11 7.73
N ILE A 115 4.14 8.00 7.79
CA ILE A 115 3.56 8.46 9.07
C ILE A 115 2.91 7.30 9.83
N THR A 116 2.19 6.42 9.13
CA THR A 116 1.55 5.24 9.73
C THR A 116 2.59 4.30 10.32
N LEU A 117 3.63 3.98 9.55
CA LEU A 117 4.72 3.11 9.99
C LEU A 117 5.46 3.67 11.22
N LEU A 118 5.77 4.97 11.21
CA LEU A 118 6.40 5.65 12.35
C LEU A 118 5.54 5.58 13.62
N LYS A 119 4.21 5.73 13.50
CA LYS A 119 3.32 5.60 14.64
C LYS A 119 3.22 4.17 15.16
N ILE A 120 3.14 3.17 14.27
CA ILE A 120 3.14 1.75 14.65
C ILE A 120 4.45 1.41 15.39
N TYR A 121 5.59 1.88 14.88
CA TYR A 121 6.89 1.69 15.50
C TYR A 121 6.96 2.30 16.91
N LYS A 122 6.52 3.56 17.07
CA LYS A 122 6.47 4.22 18.39
C LYS A 122 5.56 3.48 19.37
N GLN A 123 4.44 2.91 18.92
CA GLN A 123 3.56 2.12 19.79
C GLN A 123 4.18 0.78 20.19
N LYS A 124 4.87 0.08 19.28
CA LYS A 124 5.58 -1.16 19.58
C LYS A 124 6.65 -0.96 20.67
N MET A 125 7.42 0.12 20.59
CA MET A 125 8.46 0.44 21.60
C MET A 125 7.84 0.69 22.99
N LYS A 126 6.71 1.39 23.05
CA LYS A 126 5.98 1.62 24.31
C LYS A 126 5.42 0.32 24.89
N PHE A 127 4.91 -0.58 24.04
CA PHE A 127 4.40 -1.89 24.46
C PHE A 127 5.50 -2.74 25.08
N ASN A 128 6.65 -2.88 24.40
CA ASN A 128 7.80 -3.64 24.90
C ASN A 128 8.38 -3.09 26.22
N SER A 129 8.32 -1.77 26.44
CA SER A 129 8.77 -1.16 27.70
C SER A 129 7.86 -1.45 28.89
N ASN A 130 6.58 -1.76 28.67
CA ASN A 130 5.66 -2.12 29.74
C ASN A 130 5.77 -3.62 30.09
N ASP A 131 6.03 -4.47 29.10
CA ASP A 131 6.23 -5.91 29.32
C ASP A 131 7.49 -6.19 30.17
N ASN A 132 8.52 -5.34 30.08
CA ASN A 132 9.75 -5.47 30.88
C ASN A 132 9.64 -4.94 32.33
N LYS A 133 8.47 -4.43 32.74
CA LYS A 133 8.25 -3.90 34.10
C LYS A 133 7.47 -4.86 35.01
N ILE A 134 7.16 -6.06 34.53
CA ILE A 134 6.46 -7.13 35.25
C ILE A 134 7.46 -8.26 35.46
#